data_AF-A0AAN7L385-F1
#
_entry.id   AF-A0AAN7L385-F1
#
_cell.length_a   1.000
_cell.length_b   1.000
_cell.length_c   1.000
_cell.angle_alpha   90.00
_cell.angle_beta   90.00
_cell.angle_gamma   90.00
#
_symmetry.space_group_name_H-M   'P 1'
#
loop_
_entity.id
_entity.type
_entity.pdbx_description
1 polymer ?
#
loop_
_entity_poly.entity_id
_entity_poly.type
_entity_poly.pdbx_seq_one_letter_code
_entity_poly.pdbx_strand_id
1 'polypeptide(L)' 'MRSVPSDGATTGEVMFRGNTLMSGYLNDPHGTRDVFRGGWYRTRDMGVRLPSGDIQI' A
#
# COMPACT_ATOMS: atom_id res chain seq x y z
N MET A 1 9.39 6.02 1.39
CA MET A 1 9.22 4.55 1.27
C MET A 1 9.97 4.10 0.02
N ARG A 2 10.53 2.88 0.03
CA ARG A 2 11.27 2.29 -1.10
C ARG A 2 10.52 1.06 -1.58
N SER A 3 10.25 0.96 -2.88
CA SER A 3 9.60 -0.21 -3.48
C SER A 3 10.52 -1.43 -3.47
N VAL A 4 9.92 -2.61 -3.37
CA VAL A 4 10.59 -3.90 -3.58
C VAL A 4 10.85 -4.13 -5.08
N PRO A 5 11.87 -4.94 -5.44
CA PRO A 5 12.05 -5.38 -6.82
C PRO A 5 10.87 -6.22 -7.33
N SER A 6 10.74 -6.31 -8.66
CA SER A 6 9.75 -7.16 -9.34
C SER A 6 10.30 -8.54 -9.66
N ASP A 7 10.69 -9.27 -8.62
CA ASP A 7 11.33 -10.58 -8.73
C ASP A 7 10.37 -11.75 -8.43
N GLY A 8 9.13 -11.46 -8.00
CA GLY A 8 8.16 -12.47 -7.55
C GLY A 8 8.55 -13.21 -6.27
N ALA A 9 9.55 -12.72 -5.53
CA ALA A 9 10.07 -13.38 -4.33
C ALA A 9 10.20 -12.44 -3.13
N THR A 10 10.60 -11.17 -3.35
CA THR A 10 10.75 -10.18 -2.28
C THR A 10 9.39 -9.70 -1.82
N THR A 11 9.02 -10.04 -0.59
CA THR A 11 7.76 -9.59 0.03
C THR A 11 7.85 -8.14 0.48
N GLY A 12 6.80 -7.37 0.22
CA GLY A 12 6.60 -6.02 0.74
C GLY A 12 5.13 -5.73 1.04
N GLU A 13 4.88 -4.64 1.75
CA GLU A 13 3.53 -4.15 1.98
C GLU A 13 2.97 -3.49 0.70
N VAL A 14 1.73 -3.83 0.34
CA VAL A 14 1.01 -3.17 -0.75
C VAL A 14 0.58 -1.78 -0.32
N MET A 15 0.90 -0.77 -1.12
CA MET A 15 0.58 0.63 -0.84
C MET A 15 0.03 1.32 -2.07
N PHE A 16 -0.94 2.21 -1.86
CA PHE A 16 -1.59 2.95 -2.93
C PHE A 16 -1.37 4.46 -2.79
N ARG A 17 -1.34 5.14 -3.93
CA ARG A 17 -1.40 6.59 -4.03
C ARG A 17 -2.18 6.94 -5.30
N GLY A 18 -3.28 7.68 -5.14
CA GLY A 18 -4.17 8.00 -6.25
C GLY A 18 -5.33 8.89 -5.80
N ASN A 19 -6.07 9.41 -6.78
CA ASN A 19 -7.22 10.30 -6.56
C ASN A 19 -8.52 9.58 -6.18
N THR A 20 -8.58 8.26 -6.33
CA THR A 20 -9.74 7.42 -6.00
C THR A 20 -9.70 6.83 -4.58
N LEU A 21 -8.69 7.18 -3.79
CA LEU A 21 -8.58 6.72 -2.40
C LEU A 21 -9.64 7.39 -1.52
N MET A 22 -10.07 6.67 -0.48
CA MET A 22 -10.93 7.25 0.56
C MET A 22 -10.27 8.48 1.22
N SER A 23 -11.07 9.43 1.69
CA SER A 23 -10.56 10.57 2.48
C SER A 23 -10.16 10.20 3.90
N GLY A 24 -10.51 9.00 4.36
CA GLY A 24 -10.28 8.50 5.71
C GLY A 24 -11.41 7.59 6.19
N TYR A 25 -11.23 7.03 7.38
CA TYR A 25 -12.26 6.26 8.07
C TYR A 25 -13.25 7.21 8.76
N LEU A 26 -14.54 6.88 8.69
CA LEU A 26 -15.60 7.64 9.34
C LEU A 26 -15.45 7.60 10.87
N ASN A 27 -15.42 8.77 11.51
CA ASN A 27 -15.27 8.95 12.96
C ASN A 27 -13.97 8.37 13.57
N ASP A 28 -12.98 8.01 12.75
CA ASP A 28 -11.69 7.52 13.23
C ASP A 28 -10.51 8.32 12.62
N PRO A 29 -10.27 9.55 13.13
CA PRO A 29 -9.15 10.36 12.68
C PRO A 29 -7.79 9.75 13.03
N HIS A 30 -7.72 8.90 14.05
CA HIS A 30 -6.48 8.23 14.46
C HIS A 30 -6.11 7.13 13.47
N GLY A 31 -7.03 6.20 13.20
CA GLY A 31 -6.82 5.16 12.18
C GLY A 31 -6.54 5.76 10.81
N THR A 32 -7.22 6.86 10.45
CA THR A 32 -6.94 7.60 9.21
C THR A 32 -5.49 8.08 9.16
N ARG A 33 -4.99 8.75 10.21
CA ARG A 33 -3.60 9.23 10.26
C ARG A 33 -2.58 8.09 10.28
N ASP A 34 -2.94 6.93 10.82
CA ASP A 34 -2.06 5.78 10.91
C ASP A 34 -1.82 5.11 9.56
N VAL A 35 -2.86 5.01 8.72
CA VAL A 35 -2.77 4.39 7.38
C VAL A 35 -2.27 5.36 6.31
N PHE A 36 -2.47 6.68 6.48
CA PHE A 36 -1.98 7.69 5.55
C PHE A 36 -0.68 8.33 6.01
N ARG A 37 0.45 8.01 5.34
CA ARG A 37 1.75 8.66 5.60
C ARG A 37 2.46 9.08 4.32
N GLY A 38 2.89 10.34 4.27
CA GLY A 38 3.63 10.87 3.13
C GLY A 38 2.88 10.80 1.78
N GLY A 39 1.54 10.90 1.82
CA GLY A 39 0.68 10.78 0.65
C GLY A 39 0.43 9.36 0.16
N TRP A 40 0.86 8.34 0.92
CA TRP A 40 0.61 6.92 0.64
C TRP A 40 -0.41 6.34 1.61
N TYR A 41 -1.29 5.49 1.09
CA TYR A 41 -2.19 4.63 1.86
C TYR A 41 -1.55 3.26 2.06
N ARG A 42 -1.46 2.85 3.33
CA ARG A 42 -0.92 1.57 3.78
C ARG A 42 -2.04 0.55 3.96
N THR A 43 -2.12 -0.47 3.11
CA THR A 43 -3.21 -1.46 3.19
C THR A 43 -3.01 -2.46 4.31
N ARG A 44 -1.75 -2.65 4.76
CA ARG A 44 -1.30 -3.71 5.65
C ARG A 44 -1.35 -5.12 5.06
N ASP A 45 -1.61 -5.24 3.76
CA ASP A 45 -1.49 -6.51 3.03
C ASP A 45 -0.05 -6.71 2.56
N MET A 46 0.42 -7.94 2.66
CA MET A 46 1.76 -8.34 2.23
C MET A 46 1.66 -9.09 0.90
N GLY A 47 2.56 -8.81 -0.03
CA GLY A 47 2.58 -9.50 -1.32
C GLY A 47 3.94 -9.40 -2.00
N VAL A 48 4.01 -10.02 -3.17
CA VAL A 48 5.16 -9.93 -4.09
C VAL A 48 4.73 -9.26 -5.39
N ARG A 49 5.68 -8.61 -6.06
CA ARG A 49 5.46 -8.08 -7.40
C ARG A 49 6.13 -9.02 -8.41
N LEU A 50 5.33 -9.64 -9.28
CA LEU A 50 5.85 -10.52 -10.33
C LEU A 50 6.63 -9.71 -11.38
N PRO A 51 7.53 -10.35 -12.16
CA PRO A 51 8.24 -9.68 -13.26
C PRO A 51 7.31 -9.08 -14.33
N SER A 52 6.10 -9.63 -14.50
CA SER A 52 5.04 -9.10 -15.37
C SER A 52 4.47 -7.76 -14.88
N GLY A 53 4.69 -7.42 -13.60
CA GLY A 53 4.16 -6.23 -12.95
C GLY A 53 2.91 -6.47 -12.10
N ASP A 54 2.32 -7.66 -12.19
CA ASP A 54 1.19 -8.08 -11.36
C ASP A 54 1.59 -8.14 -9.88
N ILE A 55 0.61 -7.89 -9.01
CA ILE A 55 0.75 -8.05 -7.56
C ILE A 55 0.05 -9.34 -7.17
N GLN A 56 0.78 -10.21 -6.48
CA GLN A 56 0.23 -11.41 -5.85
C GLN A 56 0.25 -11.20 -4.34
N ILE A 57 -0.93 -11.32 -3.72
CA ILE A 57 -1.16 -11.24 -2.27
C ILE A 57 -1.29 -12.66 -1.73
#